data_AF-A0A7J6BXQ8-F1
#
_entry.id   AF-A0A7J6BXQ8-F1
#
_cell.length_a   1.000
_cell.length_b   1.000
_cell.length_c   1.000
_cell.angle_alpha   90.00
_cell.angle_beta   90.00
_cell.angle_gamma   90.00
#
_symmetry.space_group_name_H-M   'P 1'
#
loop_
_entity.id
_entity.type
_entity.pdbx_description
1 polymer ?
#
loop_
_entity_poly.entity_id
_entity_poly.type
_entity_poly.pdbx_seq_one_letter_code
_entity_poly.pdbx_strand_id
1 'polypeptide(L)'
;MADFSATWERELLEQFSCLTAATDEEPHLNTADITSESSDKATGLLHLSDEVLLVILRNLDPVSLLRLGSTCSLLFRVCSCNSLWTTHFQDSFGVSLSYTQARCPVTAKTAFRLVFMWRSLFRNIHCNRAFQEKLFVEIPLAPHKYWIQWLVLEENVPLPSVRLPCSDVEKLWGITADLFQEKFQEKTEDCDTLKFEWRELYHLALTHHGSVSLVFQHVLSQNQNSEHIELESMYHQYVQCRFQWLFTYWLFRQPAPYNKQLRSIFLQWKKHSKRKVATWGETLCDVRYLASLHPITKDYWRGRLARGDESLGIQTVRNYFSMCKSLMAWILGRDWGRLKRRKVYEDTLEGVYLLLRREMQETLIEHERFWQVAKVQMTRVCTLEETAANYVNWKMIESLPYYKLYLVSGNSVYLDHVQGFLRRKKLIRNWIYLEENSWARQLLPESLYTLLEFDTKISQESLHGDCLTAQLSRLMWLYLNSGQELYLQALKGMVLQCAQDCLGHLNTLQACQVPVA
;
A
#
# COMPACT_ATOMS: atom_id res chain seq x y z
N MET A 1 -17.33 -11.38 28.75
CA MET A 1 -17.39 -11.41 27.26
C MET A 1 -18.45 -10.42 26.75
N ALA A 2 -18.29 -9.12 27.01
CA ALA A 2 -19.25 -8.09 26.57
C ALA A 2 -18.62 -6.75 26.12
N ASP A 3 -17.29 -6.55 26.23
CA ASP A 3 -16.68 -5.24 25.94
C ASP A 3 -15.96 -5.12 24.59
N PHE A 4 -15.86 -6.19 23.79
CA PHE A 4 -15.19 -6.13 22.48
C PHE A 4 -16.10 -5.66 21.32
N SER A 5 -17.42 -5.66 21.49
CA SER A 5 -18.34 -5.20 20.42
C SER A 5 -18.49 -3.67 20.38
N ALA A 6 -18.43 -3.02 21.55
CA ALA A 6 -18.67 -1.58 21.68
C ALA A 6 -17.53 -0.71 21.13
N THR A 7 -16.28 -1.19 21.19
CA THR A 7 -15.11 -0.46 20.68
C THR A 7 -15.09 -0.42 19.15
N TRP A 8 -15.49 -1.51 18.51
CA TRP A 8 -15.43 -1.65 17.06
C TRP A 8 -16.55 -0.91 16.33
N GLU A 9 -17.75 -0.84 16.91
CA GLU A 9 -18.84 0.00 16.39
C GLU A 9 -18.50 1.50 16.46
N ARG A 10 -17.80 1.92 17.51
CA ARG A 10 -17.32 3.30 17.68
C ARG A 10 -16.25 3.67 16.64
N GLU A 11 -15.33 2.76 16.36
CA GLU A 11 -14.31 2.95 15.32
C GLU A 11 -14.88 2.93 13.89
N LEU A 12 -15.95 2.17 13.64
CA LEU A 12 -16.66 2.23 12.37
C LEU A 12 -17.41 3.55 12.19
N LEU A 13 -18.07 4.05 13.24
CA LEU A 13 -18.71 5.36 13.25
C LEU A 13 -17.69 6.48 12.97
N GLU A 14 -16.50 6.45 13.57
CA GLU A 14 -15.42 7.39 13.26
C GLU A 14 -14.95 7.32 11.79
N GLN A 15 -14.89 6.12 11.20
CA GLN A 15 -14.55 5.97 9.79
C GLN A 15 -15.64 6.49 8.84
N PHE A 16 -16.91 6.49 9.25
CA PHE A 16 -18.00 7.10 8.50
C PHE A 16 -18.06 8.62 8.66
N SER A 17 -17.70 9.16 9.83
CA SER A 17 -17.54 10.61 10.06
C SER A 17 -16.46 11.21 9.15
N CYS A 18 -15.34 10.51 8.95
CA CYS A 18 -14.28 10.92 8.04
C CYS A 18 -14.66 10.84 6.54
N LEU A 19 -15.81 10.26 6.19
CA LEU A 19 -16.33 10.19 4.83
C LEU A 19 -17.36 11.28 4.51
N THR A 20 -17.74 12.12 5.49
CA THR A 20 -18.78 13.15 5.32
C THR A 20 -18.34 14.60 5.55
N ALA A 21 -17.07 14.87 5.78
CA ALA A 21 -16.56 16.25 5.83
C ALA A 21 -15.27 16.39 5.02
N ALA A 22 -15.43 16.74 3.74
CA ALA A 22 -14.44 17.55 3.05
C ALA A 22 -14.82 19.01 3.30
N THR A 23 -14.47 19.51 4.47
CA THR A 23 -14.34 20.95 4.75
C THR A 23 -13.17 21.08 5.71
N ASP A 24 -12.08 21.65 5.18
CA ASP A 24 -10.95 22.11 5.96
C ASP A 24 -11.47 23.12 6.99
N GLU A 25 -11.43 22.76 8.27
CA GLU A 25 -11.39 23.75 9.34
C GLU A 25 -10.20 23.44 10.24
N GLU A 26 -9.23 24.35 10.18
CA GLU A 26 -8.09 24.42 11.08
C GLU A 26 -8.56 24.61 12.53
N PRO A 27 -7.91 24.00 13.53
CA PRO A 27 -8.19 24.31 14.91
C PRO A 27 -7.57 25.68 15.26
N HIS A 28 -8.42 26.70 15.35
CA HIS A 28 -8.09 27.98 15.96
C HIS A 28 -7.64 27.78 17.41
N LEU A 29 -6.36 28.04 17.68
CA LEU A 29 -5.81 28.19 19.03
C LEU A 29 -6.23 29.56 19.57
N ASN A 30 -7.19 29.57 20.49
CA ASN A 30 -7.48 30.71 21.34
C ASN A 30 -6.33 30.91 22.34
N THR A 31 -5.45 31.85 22.03
CA THR A 31 -4.57 32.50 23.01
C THR A 31 -5.37 33.52 23.81
N ALA A 32 -5.73 33.18 25.04
CA ALA A 32 -5.97 34.14 26.10
C ALA A 32 -5.79 33.47 27.46
N ASP A 33 -4.87 34.04 28.24
CA ASP A 33 -4.85 34.09 29.69
C ASP A 33 -4.86 32.79 30.48
N ILE A 34 -3.67 32.23 30.73
CA ILE A 34 -3.31 31.76 32.08
C ILE A 34 -1.85 32.16 32.36
N THR A 35 -1.68 33.36 32.90
CA THR A 35 -0.61 33.65 33.86
C THR A 35 -0.89 32.84 35.12
N SER A 36 -0.34 31.63 35.18
CA SER A 36 -0.15 30.94 36.46
C SER A 36 1.33 30.65 36.61
N GLU A 37 1.95 31.36 37.55
CA GLU A 37 3.14 30.92 38.24
C GLU A 37 2.87 29.52 38.82
N SER A 38 3.15 28.46 38.06
CA SER A 38 3.34 27.13 38.62
C SER A 38 4.83 26.82 38.58
N SER A 39 5.41 26.66 39.76
CA SER A 39 6.72 26.07 39.97
C SER A 39 6.67 24.56 39.67
N ASP A 40 6.25 24.19 38.46
CA ASP A 40 6.32 22.81 38.01
C ASP A 40 7.76 22.49 37.62
N LYS A 41 8.49 21.95 38.60
CA LYS A 41 9.69 21.13 38.34
C LYS A 41 9.27 19.83 37.65
N ALA A 42 8.58 19.93 36.52
CA ALA A 42 8.44 18.82 35.59
C ALA A 42 9.83 18.60 34.98
N THR A 43 10.62 17.71 35.59
CA THR A 43 11.89 17.24 35.03
C THR A 43 11.62 16.59 33.68
N GLY A 44 11.68 17.40 32.62
CA GLY A 44 11.54 16.95 31.24
C GLY A 44 12.81 16.24 30.75
N LEU A 45 12.71 15.51 29.65
CA LEU A 45 13.80 14.73 29.05
C LEU A 45 15.11 15.54 28.90
N LEU A 46 15.02 16.84 28.58
CA LEU A 46 16.18 17.72 28.37
C LEU A 46 16.92 18.12 29.67
N HIS A 47 16.35 17.80 30.84
CA HIS A 47 16.99 18.04 32.15
C HIS A 47 17.78 16.81 32.64
N LEU A 48 17.72 15.69 31.93
CA LEU A 48 18.53 14.51 32.22
C LEU A 48 19.99 14.77 31.86
N SER A 49 20.92 14.11 32.56
CA SER A 49 22.33 14.16 32.19
C SER A 49 22.58 13.46 30.86
N ASP A 50 23.67 13.81 30.18
CA ASP A 50 24.03 13.22 28.90
C ASP A 50 24.19 11.70 28.99
N GLU A 51 24.69 11.18 30.11
CA GLU A 51 24.88 9.75 30.34
C GLU A 51 23.54 9.01 30.39
N VAL A 52 22.56 9.59 31.08
CA VAL A 52 21.21 9.03 31.16
C VAL A 52 20.54 9.10 29.79
N LEU A 53 20.69 10.21 29.07
CA LEU A 53 20.21 10.34 27.71
C LEU A 53 20.85 9.29 26.79
N LEU A 54 22.16 9.10 26.83
CA LEU A 54 22.84 8.08 26.02
C LEU A 54 22.31 6.67 26.26
N VAL A 55 22.02 6.31 27.52
CA VAL A 55 21.44 5.00 27.86
C VAL A 55 20.04 4.84 27.28
N ILE A 56 19.20 5.89 27.34
CA ILE A 56 17.86 5.86 26.75
C ILE A 56 17.96 5.74 25.23
N LEU A 57 18.78 6.60 24.62
CA LEU A 57 18.92 6.74 23.18
C LEU A 57 19.51 5.51 22.51
N ARG A 58 20.34 4.72 23.20
CA ARG A 58 20.88 3.44 22.70
C ARG A 58 19.79 2.44 22.30
N ASN A 59 18.58 2.56 22.84
CA ASN A 59 17.45 1.67 22.52
C ASN A 59 16.65 2.11 21.29
N LEU A 60 16.94 3.30 20.74
CA LEU A 60 16.26 3.79 19.55
C LEU A 60 16.91 3.25 18.28
N ASP A 61 16.11 3.01 17.25
CA ASP A 61 16.65 2.68 15.94
C ASP A 61 17.41 3.88 15.34
N PRO A 62 18.38 3.62 14.45
CA PRO A 62 19.21 4.67 13.84
C PRO A 62 18.43 5.81 13.16
N VAL A 63 17.25 5.54 12.59
CA VAL A 63 16.45 6.57 11.91
C VAL A 63 15.77 7.48 12.93
N SER A 64 15.20 6.89 13.99
CA SER A 64 14.65 7.64 15.11
C SER A 64 15.71 8.50 15.81
N LEU A 65 16.94 7.99 15.95
CA LEU A 65 18.08 8.75 16.48
C LEU A 65 18.45 9.97 15.65
N LEU A 66 18.46 9.83 14.32
CA LEU A 66 18.74 10.97 13.42
C LEU A 66 17.64 12.03 13.51
N ARG A 67 16.37 11.61 13.55
CA ARG A 67 15.23 12.54 13.72
C ARG A 67 15.30 13.26 15.06
N LEU A 68 15.60 12.54 16.14
CA LEU A 68 15.76 13.14 17.44
C LEU A 68 16.93 14.14 17.47
N GLY A 69 18.06 13.80 16.83
CA GLY A 69 19.20 14.68 16.70
C GLY A 69 18.91 15.97 15.92
N SER A 70 17.87 16.01 15.08
CA SER A 70 17.43 17.24 14.39
C SER A 70 16.51 18.15 15.20
N THR A 71 16.12 17.77 16.42
CA THR A 71 15.13 18.52 17.20
C THR A 71 15.74 19.72 17.93
N CYS A 72 16.90 19.56 18.59
CA CYS A 72 17.58 20.63 19.32
C CYS A 72 19.08 20.37 19.44
N SER A 73 19.85 21.39 19.83
CA SER A 73 21.32 21.32 19.93
C SER A 73 21.81 20.30 20.96
N LEU A 74 21.12 20.17 22.10
CA LEU A 74 21.47 19.18 23.14
C LEU A 74 21.35 17.76 22.57
N LEU A 75 20.21 17.43 21.97
CA LEU A 75 19.97 16.11 21.38
C LEU A 75 20.86 15.88 20.17
N PHE A 76 21.15 16.90 19.35
CA PHE A 76 22.13 16.79 18.27
C PHE A 76 23.51 16.34 18.79
N ARG A 77 23.98 16.97 19.87
CA ARG A 77 25.27 16.65 20.50
C ARG A 77 25.29 15.22 21.02
N VAL A 78 24.29 14.83 21.80
CA VAL A 78 24.20 13.49 22.40
C VAL A 78 24.02 12.41 21.32
N CYS A 79 23.14 12.62 20.34
CA CYS A 79 22.97 11.75 19.18
C CYS A 79 24.18 11.74 18.24
N SER A 80 25.24 12.51 18.49
CA SER A 80 26.48 12.49 17.71
C SER A 80 27.66 11.87 18.46
N CYS A 81 27.45 11.37 19.69
CA CYS A 81 28.47 10.65 20.44
C CYS A 81 28.92 9.37 19.70
N ASN A 82 30.23 9.20 19.52
CA ASN A 82 30.79 8.04 18.81
C ASN A 82 30.43 6.71 19.48
N SER A 83 30.44 6.62 20.82
CA SER A 83 30.12 5.40 21.58
C SER A 83 28.73 4.83 21.27
N LEU A 84 27.75 5.71 21.05
CA LEU A 84 26.39 5.36 20.63
C LEU A 84 26.42 4.68 19.25
N TRP A 85 27.05 5.33 18.27
CA TRP A 85 27.11 4.82 16.90
C TRP A 85 28.03 3.61 16.74
N THR A 86 29.09 3.47 17.52
CA THR A 86 29.92 2.26 17.54
C THR A 86 29.09 1.04 17.94
N THR A 87 28.20 1.20 18.93
CA THR A 87 27.27 0.14 19.32
C THR A 87 26.31 -0.19 18.17
N HIS A 88 25.63 0.81 17.61
CA HIS A 88 24.69 0.57 16.50
C HIS A 88 25.36 -0.03 15.25
N PHE A 89 26.61 0.36 14.99
CA PHE A 89 27.41 -0.21 13.91
C PHE A 89 27.67 -1.70 14.15
N GLN A 90 28.07 -2.07 15.38
CA GLN A 90 28.25 -3.46 15.76
C GLN A 90 26.95 -4.26 15.68
N ASP A 91 25.85 -3.72 16.20
CA ASP A 91 24.55 -4.40 16.18
C ASP A 91 24.01 -4.58 14.75
N SER A 92 24.20 -3.60 13.88
CA SER A 92 23.67 -3.62 12.51
C SER A 92 24.52 -4.40 11.52
N PHE A 93 25.85 -4.42 11.71
CA PHE A 93 26.79 -4.98 10.75
C PHE A 93 27.60 -6.17 11.27
N GLY A 94 27.54 -6.47 12.57
CA GLY A 94 28.30 -7.55 13.21
C GLY A 94 29.80 -7.24 13.36
N VAL A 95 30.19 -5.97 13.22
CA VAL A 95 31.60 -5.54 13.14
C VAL A 95 31.89 -4.47 14.17
N SER A 96 32.94 -4.65 14.98
CA SER A 96 33.37 -3.64 15.95
C SER A 96 34.31 -2.61 15.30
N LEU A 97 33.98 -1.33 15.42
CA LEU A 97 34.89 -0.23 15.07
C LEU A 97 35.88 -0.03 16.22
N SER A 98 37.05 -0.67 16.14
CA SER A 98 38.14 -0.48 17.10
C SER A 98 38.81 0.88 16.90
N TYR A 99 38.44 1.88 17.69
CA TYR A 99 39.10 3.20 17.72
C TYR A 99 40.47 3.19 18.44
N THR A 100 40.98 2.01 18.80
CA THR A 100 42.22 1.82 19.56
C THR A 100 43.49 2.24 18.82
N GLN A 101 43.40 2.63 17.55
CA GLN A 101 44.49 3.29 16.84
C GLN A 101 43.97 4.59 16.25
N ALA A 102 44.76 5.66 16.38
CA ALA A 102 44.56 7.00 15.82
C ALA A 102 44.52 7.07 14.27
N ARG A 103 44.02 6.02 13.62
CA ARG A 103 44.07 5.76 12.17
C ARG A 103 42.70 5.70 11.50
N CYS A 104 41.58 5.74 12.23
CA CYS A 104 40.25 5.85 11.60
C CYS A 104 39.79 7.32 11.66
N PRO A 105 39.91 8.08 10.56
CA PRO A 105 39.59 9.50 10.54
C PRO A 105 38.08 9.77 10.39
N VAL A 106 37.25 8.72 10.22
CA VAL A 106 35.80 8.81 10.03
C VAL A 106 35.09 8.60 11.37
N THR A 107 34.16 9.50 11.71
CA THR A 107 33.32 9.34 12.91
C THR A 107 32.42 8.11 12.82
N ALA A 108 32.04 7.51 13.95
CA ALA A 108 31.24 6.30 13.96
C ALA A 108 29.86 6.52 13.30
N LYS A 109 29.31 7.73 13.47
CA LYS A 109 28.08 8.19 12.84
C LYS A 109 28.21 8.23 11.31
N THR A 110 29.29 8.81 10.80
CA THR A 110 29.53 8.87 9.34
C THR A 110 29.78 7.49 8.76
N ALA A 111 30.59 6.66 9.44
CA ALA A 111 30.85 5.28 9.05
C ALA A 111 29.53 4.48 8.96
N PHE A 112 28.69 4.58 9.98
CA PHE A 112 27.36 3.98 9.98
C PHE A 112 26.53 4.44 8.78
N ARG A 113 26.44 5.76 8.56
CA ARG A 113 25.66 6.35 7.46
C ARG A 113 26.09 5.78 6.10
N LEU A 114 27.40 5.78 5.82
CA LEU A 114 27.93 5.34 4.52
C LEU A 114 27.69 3.84 4.29
N VAL A 115 28.04 3.00 5.27
CA VAL A 115 27.86 1.54 5.17
C VAL A 115 26.38 1.19 5.08
N PHE A 116 25.52 1.88 5.82
CA PHE A 116 24.08 1.67 5.77
C PHE A 116 23.50 1.98 4.38
N MET A 117 23.88 3.12 3.79
CA MET A 117 23.45 3.49 2.44
C MET A 117 23.95 2.47 1.40
N TRP A 118 25.23 2.10 1.48
CA TRP A 118 25.83 1.08 0.61
C TRP A 118 25.07 -0.26 0.71
N ARG A 119 24.93 -0.81 1.91
CA ARG A 119 24.28 -2.11 2.12
C ARG A 119 22.80 -2.11 1.72
N SER A 120 22.11 -0.98 1.92
CA SER A 120 20.71 -0.84 1.48
C SER A 120 20.59 -0.94 -0.05
N LEU A 121 21.51 -0.32 -0.78
CA LEU A 121 21.57 -0.40 -2.25
C LEU A 121 22.00 -1.78 -2.72
N PHE A 122 23.04 -2.35 -2.11
CA PHE A 122 23.60 -3.65 -2.47
C PHE A 122 22.60 -4.79 -2.25
N ARG A 123 21.91 -4.83 -1.10
CA ARG A 123 20.86 -5.84 -0.83
C ARG A 123 19.75 -5.84 -1.88
N ASN A 124 19.45 -4.67 -2.44
CA ASN A 124 18.41 -4.46 -3.45
C ASN A 124 18.95 -4.40 -4.89
N ILE A 125 20.21 -4.80 -5.11
CA ILE A 125 20.87 -4.75 -6.42
C ILE A 125 20.05 -5.47 -7.49
N HIS A 126 19.39 -6.58 -7.16
CA HIS A 126 18.61 -7.39 -8.09
C HIS A 126 17.39 -6.66 -8.70
N CYS A 127 16.85 -5.65 -8.02
CA CYS A 127 15.69 -4.87 -8.49
C CYS A 127 16.03 -3.40 -8.80
N ASN A 128 17.20 -2.92 -8.42
CA ASN A 128 17.65 -1.55 -8.70
C ASN A 128 18.46 -1.48 -10.02
N ARG A 129 17.75 -1.33 -11.14
CA ARG A 129 18.37 -1.27 -12.48
C ARG A 129 19.37 -0.12 -12.65
N ALA A 130 19.07 1.06 -12.09
CA ALA A 130 19.98 2.21 -12.19
C ALA A 130 21.31 1.93 -11.49
N PHE A 131 21.26 1.23 -10.35
CA PHE A 131 22.47 0.80 -9.66
C PHE A 131 23.19 -0.34 -10.37
N GLN A 132 22.45 -1.27 -10.97
CA GLN A 132 23.05 -2.28 -11.85
C GLN A 132 23.78 -1.62 -13.01
N GLU A 133 23.22 -0.60 -13.65
CA GLU A 133 23.92 0.07 -14.74
C GLU A 133 25.26 0.67 -14.26
N LYS A 134 25.31 1.29 -13.07
CA LYS A 134 26.58 1.78 -12.50
C LYS A 134 27.60 0.69 -12.17
N LEU A 135 27.16 -0.52 -11.80
CA LEU A 135 28.05 -1.62 -11.42
C LEU A 135 28.42 -2.56 -12.58
N PHE A 136 27.57 -2.68 -13.59
CA PHE A 136 27.65 -3.72 -14.63
C PHE A 136 27.95 -3.17 -16.04
N VAL A 137 27.85 -1.85 -16.30
CA VAL A 137 28.03 -1.28 -17.65
C VAL A 137 29.40 -1.54 -18.27
N GLU A 138 30.44 -1.73 -17.44
CA GLU A 138 31.83 -1.87 -17.93
C GLU A 138 32.37 -3.31 -17.92
N ILE A 139 31.55 -4.34 -17.64
CA ILE A 139 32.05 -5.73 -17.59
C ILE A 139 32.68 -6.17 -18.94
N PRO A 140 33.92 -6.71 -18.98
CA PRO A 140 34.74 -7.21 -17.88
C PRO A 140 35.76 -6.21 -17.27
N LEU A 141 35.73 -4.95 -17.68
CA LEU A 141 36.47 -3.85 -17.05
C LEU A 141 35.87 -3.52 -15.69
N ALA A 142 36.71 -2.94 -14.83
CA ALA A 142 36.34 -2.59 -13.47
C ALA A 142 35.25 -1.51 -13.44
N PRO A 143 34.19 -1.66 -12.62
CA PRO A 143 33.23 -0.57 -12.42
C PRO A 143 33.95 0.67 -11.86
N HIS A 144 33.33 1.84 -12.02
CA HIS A 144 33.89 3.11 -11.56
C HIS A 144 34.55 3.00 -10.18
N LYS A 145 35.79 3.49 -10.05
CA LYS A 145 36.68 3.29 -8.89
C LYS A 145 36.04 3.61 -7.54
N TYR A 146 35.02 4.46 -7.51
CA TYR A 146 34.24 4.73 -6.31
C TYR A 146 33.43 3.50 -5.83
N TRP A 147 32.70 2.83 -6.72
CA TRP A 147 31.80 1.74 -6.36
C TRP A 147 32.53 0.46 -6.01
N ILE A 148 33.66 0.21 -6.68
CA ILE A 148 34.44 -1.00 -6.49
C ILE A 148 34.99 -1.12 -5.07
N GLN A 149 35.34 0.00 -4.43
CA GLN A 149 35.91 0.02 -3.07
C GLN A 149 34.98 -0.63 -2.05
N TRP A 150 33.67 -0.47 -2.23
CA TRP A 150 32.66 -1.01 -1.33
C TRP A 150 32.40 -2.50 -1.52
N LEU A 151 32.67 -3.04 -2.73
CA LEU A 151 32.36 -4.44 -3.05
C LEU A 151 33.15 -5.44 -2.20
N VAL A 152 34.36 -5.09 -1.75
CA VAL A 152 35.17 -5.95 -0.88
C VAL A 152 34.57 -6.13 0.52
N LEU A 153 33.55 -5.36 0.89
CA LEU A 153 32.83 -5.52 2.16
C LEU A 153 31.81 -6.67 2.09
N GLU A 154 31.52 -7.17 0.90
CA GLU A 154 30.46 -8.13 0.63
C GLU A 154 31.06 -9.46 0.18
N GLU A 155 30.76 -10.54 0.89
CA GLU A 155 31.28 -11.89 0.56
C GLU A 155 30.73 -12.40 -0.78
N ASN A 156 29.45 -12.13 -1.05
CA ASN A 156 28.72 -12.66 -2.20
C ASN A 156 28.30 -11.52 -3.15
N VAL A 157 29.17 -11.19 -4.09
CA VAL A 157 28.91 -10.16 -5.10
C VAL A 157 28.31 -10.79 -6.37
N PRO A 158 27.09 -10.39 -6.79
CA PRO A 158 26.43 -10.94 -7.98
C PRO A 158 26.96 -10.31 -9.29
N LEU A 159 28.27 -10.10 -9.38
CA LEU A 159 28.97 -9.58 -10.55
C LEU A 159 29.90 -10.68 -11.11
N PRO A 160 30.15 -10.72 -12.43
CA PRO A 160 31.17 -11.61 -12.98
C PRO A 160 32.57 -11.19 -12.51
N SER A 161 33.55 -12.07 -12.72
CA SER A 161 34.95 -11.81 -12.39
C SER A 161 35.44 -10.51 -13.03
N VAL A 162 36.27 -9.76 -12.31
CA VAL A 162 36.79 -8.46 -12.72
C VAL A 162 38.25 -8.59 -13.14
N ARG A 163 38.68 -7.78 -14.11
CA ARG A 163 40.10 -7.60 -14.46
C ARG A 163 40.59 -6.28 -13.89
N LEU A 164 41.60 -6.34 -13.03
CA LEU A 164 42.15 -5.18 -12.33
C LEU A 164 43.68 -5.16 -12.39
N PRO A 165 44.30 -3.99 -12.59
CA PRO A 165 45.71 -3.79 -12.33
C PRO A 165 46.03 -4.03 -10.85
N CYS A 166 47.16 -4.67 -10.54
CA CYS A 166 47.58 -4.88 -9.14
C CYS A 166 47.72 -3.57 -8.37
N SER A 167 48.19 -2.51 -9.04
CA SER A 167 48.30 -1.17 -8.48
C SER A 167 46.94 -0.57 -8.08
N ASP A 168 45.86 -0.88 -8.80
CA ASP A 168 44.52 -0.48 -8.42
C ASP A 168 44.02 -1.30 -7.22
N VAL A 169 44.29 -2.61 -7.17
CA VAL A 169 43.93 -3.48 -6.02
C VAL A 169 44.63 -3.01 -4.73
N GLU A 170 45.92 -2.71 -4.81
CA GLU A 170 46.70 -2.16 -3.70
C GLU A 170 46.19 -0.78 -3.29
N LYS A 171 45.89 0.11 -4.25
CA LYS A 171 45.36 1.44 -3.95
C LYS A 171 43.97 1.41 -3.30
N LEU A 172 43.09 0.54 -3.78
CA LEU A 172 41.68 0.52 -3.37
C LEU A 172 41.46 -0.24 -2.06
N TRP A 173 42.23 -1.32 -1.83
CA TRP A 173 42.01 -2.22 -0.70
C TRP A 173 43.27 -2.51 0.11
N GLY A 174 44.41 -1.93 -0.25
CA GLY A 174 45.67 -2.10 0.48
C GLY A 174 46.30 -3.47 0.36
N ILE A 175 45.80 -4.34 -0.52
CA ILE A 175 46.29 -5.71 -0.67
C ILE A 175 47.62 -5.65 -1.43
N THR A 176 48.70 -6.04 -0.75
CA THR A 176 50.06 -6.00 -1.33
C THR A 176 50.24 -7.03 -2.45
N ALA A 177 51.14 -6.70 -3.39
CA ALA A 177 51.41 -7.53 -4.55
C ALA A 177 51.94 -8.94 -4.21
N ASP A 178 52.54 -9.10 -3.03
CA ASP A 178 53.09 -10.37 -2.53
C ASP A 178 52.02 -11.47 -2.39
N LEU A 179 50.77 -11.07 -2.15
CA LEU A 179 49.63 -12.01 -2.04
C LEU A 179 49.12 -12.51 -3.39
N PHE A 180 49.64 -11.99 -4.51
CA PHE A 180 49.26 -12.41 -5.86
C PHE A 180 50.28 -13.35 -6.51
N GLN A 181 51.32 -13.80 -5.78
CA GLN A 181 52.40 -14.63 -6.33
C GLN A 181 51.90 -15.92 -7.02
N GLU A 182 50.88 -16.58 -6.47
CA GLU A 182 50.27 -17.78 -7.09
C GLU A 182 49.56 -17.45 -8.42
N LYS A 183 48.95 -16.26 -8.53
CA LYS A 183 48.25 -15.79 -9.75
C LYS A 183 49.21 -15.34 -10.86
N PHE A 184 50.38 -14.83 -10.48
CA PHE A 184 51.44 -14.51 -11.45
C PHE A 184 52.07 -15.76 -12.06
N GLN A 185 52.08 -16.89 -11.34
CA GLN A 185 52.57 -18.17 -11.86
C GLN A 185 51.62 -18.79 -12.89
N GLU A 186 50.33 -18.44 -12.87
CA GLU A 186 49.31 -18.94 -13.80
C GLU A 186 49.25 -18.18 -15.15
N LYS A 187 49.92 -17.03 -15.29
CA LYS A 187 49.88 -16.20 -16.52
C LYS A 187 51.27 -15.90 -17.08
N THR A 188 51.50 -16.26 -18.34
CA THR A 188 52.73 -16.01 -19.09
C THR A 188 52.73 -14.71 -19.90
N GLU A 189 51.58 -14.04 -20.10
CA GLU A 189 51.47 -12.82 -20.91
C GLU A 189 50.46 -11.84 -20.25
N ASP A 190 50.85 -10.56 -20.18
CA ASP A 190 50.26 -9.42 -19.41
C ASP A 190 50.58 -9.39 -17.90
N CYS A 191 51.69 -8.71 -17.56
CA CYS A 191 52.29 -8.65 -16.23
C CYS A 191 51.52 -7.85 -15.16
N ASP A 192 50.61 -6.94 -15.52
CA ASP A 192 50.03 -6.02 -14.53
C ASP A 192 48.55 -6.25 -14.22
N THR A 193 47.79 -6.91 -15.11
CA THR A 193 46.33 -7.06 -14.99
C THR A 193 45.90 -8.49 -14.67
N LEU A 194 45.39 -8.69 -13.46
CA LEU A 194 44.94 -9.98 -12.97
C LEU A 194 43.41 -10.10 -13.01
N LYS A 195 42.93 -11.33 -13.24
CA LYS A 195 41.50 -11.66 -13.19
C LYS A 195 41.18 -12.19 -11.81
N PHE A 196 40.18 -11.61 -11.17
CA PHE A 196 39.77 -11.97 -9.82
C PHE A 196 38.29 -12.32 -9.75
N GLU A 197 37.97 -13.35 -8.96
CA GLU A 197 36.62 -13.51 -8.45
C GLU A 197 36.41 -12.60 -7.24
N TRP A 198 35.21 -12.04 -7.07
CA TRP A 198 34.93 -11.13 -5.94
C TRP A 198 35.10 -11.80 -4.58
N ARG A 199 34.71 -13.07 -4.49
CA ARG A 199 34.88 -13.88 -3.28
C ARG A 199 36.37 -14.07 -2.94
N GLU A 200 37.21 -14.21 -3.95
CA GLU A 200 38.66 -14.30 -3.78
C GLU A 200 39.23 -12.98 -3.25
N LEU A 201 38.86 -11.84 -3.83
CA LEU A 201 39.27 -10.51 -3.34
C LEU A 201 38.82 -10.26 -1.90
N TYR A 202 37.60 -10.68 -1.55
CA TYR A 202 37.11 -10.62 -0.17
C TYR A 202 38.01 -11.42 0.77
N HIS A 203 38.36 -12.66 0.43
CA HIS A 203 39.24 -13.49 1.26
C HIS A 203 40.68 -12.96 1.32
N LEU A 204 41.23 -12.47 0.21
CA LEU A 204 42.56 -11.84 0.19
C LEU A 204 42.61 -10.58 1.07
N ALA A 205 41.57 -9.75 1.05
CA ALA A 205 41.46 -8.60 1.94
C ALA A 205 41.42 -9.03 3.41
N LEU A 206 40.67 -10.09 3.74
CA LEU A 206 40.63 -10.62 5.10
C LEU A 206 41.98 -11.17 5.56
N THR A 207 42.70 -11.88 4.69
CA THR A 207 44.03 -12.41 4.99
C THR A 207 45.03 -11.28 5.21
N HIS A 208 45.02 -10.27 4.33
CA HIS A 208 45.93 -9.11 4.43
C HIS A 208 45.70 -8.28 5.69
N HIS A 209 44.43 -7.93 5.97
CA HIS A 209 44.08 -7.06 7.10
C HIS A 209 43.87 -7.83 8.41
N GLY A 210 43.80 -9.16 8.37
CA GLY A 210 43.67 -10.05 9.53
C GLY A 210 42.26 -10.13 10.15
N SER A 211 41.36 -9.18 9.90
CA SER A 211 39.98 -9.23 10.38
C SER A 211 39.01 -8.40 9.54
N VAL A 212 37.72 -8.77 9.56
CA VAL A 212 36.64 -8.02 8.90
C VAL A 212 36.60 -6.57 9.40
N SER A 213 36.79 -6.33 10.70
CA SER A 213 36.82 -4.99 11.29
C SER A 213 37.90 -4.10 10.67
N LEU A 214 39.09 -4.65 10.42
CA LEU A 214 40.20 -3.91 9.82
C LEU A 214 39.95 -3.64 8.33
N VAL A 215 39.31 -4.57 7.60
CA VAL A 215 38.87 -4.32 6.21
C VAL A 215 37.87 -3.15 6.16
N PHE A 216 36.88 -3.13 7.05
CA PHE A 216 35.91 -2.02 7.15
C PHE A 216 36.61 -0.69 7.44
N GLN A 217 37.53 -0.67 8.39
CA GLN A 217 38.31 0.54 8.72
C GLN A 217 39.14 1.02 7.53
N HIS A 218 39.78 0.10 6.81
CA HIS A 218 40.56 0.43 5.63
C HIS A 218 39.68 1.07 4.55
N VAL A 219 38.57 0.42 4.16
CA VAL A 219 37.66 0.94 3.13
C VAL A 219 37.09 2.31 3.53
N LEU A 220 36.71 2.48 4.80
CA LEU A 220 36.23 3.77 5.31
C LEU A 220 37.32 4.85 5.29
N SER A 221 38.56 4.50 5.60
CA SER A 221 39.69 5.44 5.54
C SER A 221 39.99 5.90 4.10
N GLN A 222 39.93 5.00 3.11
CA GLN A 222 40.09 5.33 1.69
C GLN A 222 38.98 6.26 1.20
N ASN A 223 37.79 6.11 1.78
CA ASN A 223 36.60 6.88 1.42
C ASN A 223 36.49 8.24 2.11
N GLN A 224 37.35 8.56 3.09
CA GLN A 224 37.22 9.78 3.90
C GLN A 224 37.13 11.08 3.08
N ASN A 225 37.95 11.20 2.04
CA ASN A 225 38.05 12.41 1.22
C ASN A 225 37.16 12.35 -0.03
N SER A 226 36.31 11.33 -0.16
CA SER A 226 35.38 11.21 -1.28
C SER A 226 34.11 12.02 -1.03
N GLU A 227 33.58 12.67 -2.06
CA GLU A 227 32.42 13.58 -1.93
C GLU A 227 31.11 12.85 -1.62
N HIS A 228 31.03 11.52 -1.81
CA HIS A 228 29.86 10.66 -1.53
C HIS A 228 28.52 11.07 -2.18
N ILE A 229 28.48 12.13 -2.98
CA ILE A 229 27.29 12.68 -3.66
C ILE A 229 26.57 11.59 -4.45
N GLU A 230 27.32 10.73 -5.15
CA GLU A 230 26.72 9.64 -5.92
C GLU A 230 26.02 8.59 -5.05
N LEU A 231 26.62 8.21 -3.91
CA LEU A 231 26.02 7.25 -2.99
C LEU A 231 24.76 7.83 -2.35
N GLU A 232 24.83 9.08 -1.91
CA GLU A 232 23.69 9.79 -1.33
C GLU A 232 22.54 9.94 -2.34
N SER A 233 22.86 10.33 -3.58
CA SER A 233 21.88 10.44 -4.67
C SER A 233 21.22 9.10 -5.00
N MET A 234 22.00 8.03 -5.14
CA MET A 234 21.48 6.68 -5.39
C MET A 234 20.62 6.18 -4.23
N TYR A 235 21.05 6.42 -2.99
CA TYR A 235 20.28 6.07 -1.81
C TYR A 235 18.98 6.85 -1.73
N HIS A 236 18.98 8.13 -2.10
CA HIS A 236 17.77 8.95 -2.14
C HIS A 236 16.76 8.42 -3.17
N GLN A 237 17.23 8.03 -4.36
CA GLN A 237 16.39 7.35 -5.36
C GLN A 237 15.83 6.02 -4.84
N TYR A 238 16.66 5.22 -4.15
CA TYR A 238 16.21 3.99 -3.50
C TYR A 238 15.09 4.25 -2.49
N VAL A 239 15.24 5.21 -1.59
CA VAL A 239 14.22 5.54 -0.58
C VAL A 239 12.87 5.87 -1.24
N GLN A 240 12.88 6.58 -2.36
CA GLN A 240 11.67 6.96 -3.10
C GLN A 240 11.04 5.80 -3.89
N CYS A 241 11.86 4.89 -4.43
CA CYS A 241 11.44 3.92 -5.42
C CYS A 241 11.49 2.45 -4.97
N ARG A 242 11.99 2.14 -3.75
CA ARG A 242 12.22 0.77 -3.25
C ARG A 242 11.02 -0.16 -3.39
N PHE A 243 9.83 0.29 -3.00
CA PHE A 243 8.60 -0.50 -3.13
C PHE A 243 8.22 -0.73 -4.59
N GLN A 244 8.43 0.26 -5.44
CA GLN A 244 8.10 0.20 -6.86
C GLN A 244 9.01 -0.80 -7.57
N TRP A 245 10.32 -0.72 -7.30
CA TRP A 245 11.32 -1.63 -7.86
C TRP A 245 11.07 -3.07 -7.42
N LEU A 246 10.87 -3.30 -6.12
CA LEU A 246 10.64 -4.65 -5.60
C LEU A 246 9.29 -5.21 -6.07
N PHE A 247 8.24 -4.39 -6.18
CA PHE A 247 6.96 -4.79 -6.77
C PHE A 247 7.12 -5.19 -8.24
N THR A 248 7.81 -4.36 -9.04
CA THR A 248 8.05 -4.59 -10.47
C THR A 248 8.86 -5.87 -10.68
N TYR A 249 9.92 -6.05 -9.90
CA TYR A 249 10.75 -7.24 -9.92
C TYR A 249 9.90 -8.47 -9.60
N TRP A 250 9.15 -8.45 -8.49
CA TRP A 250 8.25 -9.55 -8.13
C TRP A 250 7.22 -9.83 -9.22
N LEU A 251 6.61 -8.81 -9.82
CA LEU A 251 5.53 -8.99 -10.79
C LEU A 251 6.00 -9.66 -12.08
N PHE A 252 7.19 -9.31 -12.59
CA PHE A 252 7.65 -9.72 -13.91
C PHE A 252 8.73 -10.82 -13.91
N ARG A 253 9.44 -11.04 -12.80
CA ARG A 253 10.44 -12.11 -12.68
C ARG A 253 9.86 -13.45 -12.20
N GLN A 254 8.54 -13.61 -12.22
CA GLN A 254 7.93 -14.91 -11.92
C GLN A 254 8.23 -15.92 -13.03
N PRO A 255 8.65 -17.15 -12.69
CA PRO A 255 8.86 -18.19 -13.70
C PRO A 255 7.54 -18.61 -14.36
N ALA A 256 7.60 -19.14 -15.59
CA ALA A 256 6.47 -19.86 -16.16
C ALA A 256 6.32 -21.21 -15.41
N PRO A 257 5.10 -21.68 -15.07
CA PRO A 257 3.78 -21.18 -15.47
C PRO A 257 3.17 -20.10 -14.53
N TYR A 258 3.84 -19.76 -13.43
CA TYR A 258 3.32 -18.85 -12.40
C TYR A 258 3.01 -17.45 -12.92
N ASN A 259 3.81 -16.90 -13.85
CA ASN A 259 3.53 -15.60 -14.46
C ASN A 259 2.16 -15.56 -15.17
N LYS A 260 1.81 -16.60 -15.95
CA LYS A 260 0.52 -16.69 -16.65
C LYS A 260 -0.65 -16.74 -15.64
N GLN A 261 -0.49 -17.51 -14.57
CA GLN A 261 -1.49 -17.59 -13.50
C GLN A 261 -1.65 -16.24 -12.78
N LEU A 262 -0.53 -15.61 -12.41
CA LEU A 262 -0.52 -14.32 -11.75
C LEU A 262 -1.24 -13.26 -12.60
N ARG A 263 -0.92 -13.16 -13.90
CA ARG A 263 -1.59 -12.24 -14.83
C ARG A 263 -3.09 -12.52 -14.92
N SER A 264 -3.49 -13.79 -15.01
CA SER A 264 -4.91 -14.18 -15.05
C SER A 264 -5.64 -13.73 -13.79
N ILE A 265 -5.10 -14.07 -12.62
CA ILE A 265 -5.61 -13.67 -11.31
C ILE A 265 -5.74 -12.14 -11.29
N PHE A 266 -4.64 -11.42 -11.56
CA PHE A 266 -4.57 -9.97 -11.49
C PHE A 266 -5.62 -9.23 -12.34
N LEU A 267 -5.85 -9.69 -13.57
CA LEU A 267 -6.72 -9.01 -14.53
C LEU A 267 -8.19 -9.44 -14.47
N GLN A 268 -8.49 -10.57 -13.84
CA GLN A 268 -9.86 -11.08 -13.74
C GLN A 268 -10.74 -10.29 -12.76
N TRP A 269 -10.10 -9.53 -11.88
CA TRP A 269 -10.70 -8.91 -10.69
C TRP A 269 -11.49 -7.64 -11.00
N LYS A 270 -10.83 -6.50 -11.19
CA LYS A 270 -11.50 -5.22 -11.50
C LYS A 270 -11.63 -4.94 -12.99
N LYS A 271 -12.61 -4.11 -13.35
CA LYS A 271 -12.75 -3.63 -14.72
C LYS A 271 -11.49 -2.82 -15.02
N HIS A 272 -10.71 -3.29 -15.99
CA HIS A 272 -9.43 -2.70 -16.32
C HIS A 272 -9.43 -2.13 -17.75
N SER A 273 -8.54 -1.18 -17.98
CA SER A 273 -8.28 -0.63 -19.30
C SER A 273 -7.40 -1.60 -20.07
N LYS A 274 -7.93 -2.17 -21.16
CA LYS A 274 -7.18 -3.08 -22.05
C LYS A 274 -5.90 -2.42 -22.57
N ARG A 275 -5.95 -1.12 -22.89
CA ARG A 275 -4.79 -0.35 -23.39
C ARG A 275 -3.65 -0.31 -22.37
N LYS A 276 -3.96 -0.11 -21.08
CA LYS A 276 -2.95 -0.01 -20.00
C LYS A 276 -2.31 -1.34 -19.62
N VAL A 277 -2.97 -2.46 -19.93
CA VAL A 277 -2.48 -3.81 -19.61
C VAL A 277 -1.97 -4.58 -20.83
N ALA A 278 -2.01 -3.96 -22.02
CA ALA A 278 -1.56 -4.58 -23.27
C ALA A 278 -0.06 -4.89 -23.20
N THR A 279 0.72 -3.96 -22.67
CA THR A 279 2.19 -4.02 -22.51
C THR A 279 2.62 -4.70 -21.21
N TRP A 280 1.81 -5.65 -20.69
CA TRP A 280 2.14 -6.36 -19.45
C TRP A 280 3.49 -7.08 -19.56
N GLY A 281 4.44 -6.69 -18.71
CA GLY A 281 5.79 -7.26 -18.68
C GLY A 281 6.79 -6.63 -19.65
N GLU A 282 6.36 -5.61 -20.42
CA GLU A 282 7.24 -4.83 -21.29
C GLU A 282 7.78 -3.60 -20.56
N THR A 283 8.77 -2.92 -21.16
CA THR A 283 9.40 -1.71 -20.61
C THR A 283 8.42 -0.55 -20.43
N LEU A 284 7.42 -0.44 -21.29
CA LEU A 284 6.38 0.60 -21.26
C LEU A 284 5.16 0.23 -20.40
N CYS A 285 5.27 -0.78 -19.54
CA CYS A 285 4.17 -1.21 -18.69
C CYS A 285 3.83 -0.16 -17.62
N ASP A 286 2.55 0.22 -17.49
CA ASP A 286 2.07 1.11 -16.43
C ASP A 286 1.94 0.33 -15.10
N VAL A 287 3.06 0.06 -14.44
CA VAL A 287 3.11 -0.72 -13.20
C VAL A 287 2.32 -0.05 -12.08
N ARG A 288 2.27 1.29 -12.04
CA ARG A 288 1.46 2.04 -11.08
C ARG A 288 -0.03 1.75 -11.26
N TYR A 289 -0.50 1.68 -12.51
CA TYR A 289 -1.86 1.26 -12.80
C TYR A 289 -2.11 -0.18 -12.35
N LEU A 290 -1.18 -1.11 -12.61
CA LEU A 290 -1.29 -2.48 -12.11
C LEU A 290 -1.40 -2.51 -10.59
N ALA A 291 -0.49 -1.86 -9.87
CA ALA A 291 -0.54 -1.77 -8.41
C ALA A 291 -1.87 -1.20 -7.89
N SER A 292 -2.55 -0.33 -8.65
CA SER A 292 -3.84 0.26 -8.27
C SER A 292 -5.04 -0.69 -8.40
N LEU A 293 -4.91 -1.81 -9.13
CA LEU A 293 -6.02 -2.74 -9.34
C LEU A 293 -6.43 -3.43 -8.02
N HIS A 294 -5.47 -3.65 -7.10
CA HIS A 294 -5.70 -4.32 -5.83
C HIS A 294 -5.39 -3.39 -4.64
N PRO A 295 -6.28 -3.30 -3.64
CA PRO A 295 -6.04 -2.46 -2.47
C PRO A 295 -4.72 -2.80 -1.75
N ILE A 296 -4.40 -4.08 -1.61
CA ILE A 296 -3.19 -4.55 -0.92
C ILE A 296 -1.93 -4.20 -1.71
N THR A 297 -1.93 -4.36 -3.05
CA THR A 297 -0.78 -3.94 -3.87
C THR A 297 -0.62 -2.43 -3.91
N LYS A 298 -1.72 -1.69 -3.85
CA LYS A 298 -1.71 -0.21 -3.73
C LYS A 298 -1.13 0.23 -2.39
N ASP A 299 -1.45 -0.48 -1.31
CA ASP A 299 -0.89 -0.23 0.02
C ASP A 299 0.60 -0.56 0.08
N TYR A 300 1.02 -1.67 -0.52
CA TYR A 300 2.44 -2.00 -0.66
C TYR A 300 3.21 -0.94 -1.45
N TRP A 301 2.68 -0.53 -2.62
CA TRP A 301 3.28 0.51 -3.46
C TRP A 301 3.48 1.83 -2.72
N ARG A 302 2.59 2.14 -1.78
CA ARG A 302 2.64 3.34 -0.93
C ARG A 302 3.46 3.15 0.35
N GLY A 303 4.09 2.00 0.56
CA GLY A 303 4.85 1.69 1.77
C GLY A 303 4.00 1.58 3.03
N ARG A 304 2.72 1.23 2.91
CA ARG A 304 1.77 1.16 4.04
C ARG A 304 1.70 -0.22 4.69
N LEU A 305 2.28 -1.26 4.08
CA LEU A 305 2.28 -2.61 4.65
C LEU A 305 3.44 -2.79 5.63
N ALA A 306 3.21 -3.53 6.71
CA ALA A 306 4.21 -3.90 7.71
C ALA A 306 5.13 -2.74 8.12
N ARG A 307 4.53 -1.57 8.42
CA ARG A 307 5.21 -0.33 8.80
C ARG A 307 6.28 0.16 7.80
N GLY A 308 6.12 -0.20 6.53
CA GLY A 308 7.07 0.17 5.47
C GLY A 308 8.26 -0.78 5.35
N ASP A 309 8.20 -1.98 5.91
CA ASP A 309 9.17 -3.04 5.64
C ASP A 309 8.95 -3.63 4.24
N GLU A 310 9.95 -3.49 3.38
CA GLU A 310 9.94 -3.99 1.99
C GLU A 310 9.75 -5.51 1.92
N SER A 311 10.44 -6.25 2.78
CA SER A 311 10.50 -7.71 2.75
C SER A 311 9.22 -8.34 3.30
N LEU A 312 8.73 -7.86 4.43
CA LEU A 312 7.47 -8.31 5.02
C LEU A 312 6.27 -7.83 4.17
N GLY A 313 6.35 -6.61 3.63
CA GLY A 313 5.34 -6.07 2.74
C GLY A 313 5.18 -6.88 1.46
N ILE A 314 6.29 -7.20 0.76
CA ILE A 314 6.20 -8.00 -0.48
C ILE A 314 5.78 -9.45 -0.17
N GLN A 315 6.17 -10.00 0.98
CA GLN A 315 5.74 -11.33 1.39
C GLN A 315 4.23 -11.37 1.69
N THR A 316 3.67 -10.33 2.30
CA THR A 316 2.22 -10.16 2.47
C THR A 316 1.51 -10.16 1.12
N VAL A 317 2.04 -9.44 0.12
CA VAL A 317 1.51 -9.46 -1.25
C VAL A 317 1.55 -10.87 -1.84
N ARG A 318 2.66 -11.61 -1.70
CA ARG A 318 2.77 -13.00 -2.18
C ARG A 318 1.73 -13.91 -1.54
N ASN A 319 1.56 -13.83 -0.23
CA ASN A 319 0.60 -14.63 0.53
C ASN A 319 -0.84 -14.33 0.12
N TYR A 320 -1.16 -13.05 -0.11
CA TYR A 320 -2.43 -12.61 -0.67
C TYR A 320 -2.70 -13.24 -2.03
N PHE A 321 -1.76 -13.19 -2.97
CA PHE A 321 -1.93 -13.81 -4.30
C PHE A 321 -2.02 -15.33 -4.26
N SER A 322 -1.35 -15.96 -3.30
CA SER A 322 -1.51 -17.39 -3.03
C SER A 322 -2.95 -17.72 -2.57
N MET A 323 -3.50 -16.94 -1.63
CA MET A 323 -4.90 -17.08 -1.22
C MET A 323 -5.87 -16.87 -2.38
N CYS A 324 -5.62 -15.85 -3.19
CA CYS A 324 -6.40 -15.53 -4.36
C CYS A 324 -6.47 -16.66 -5.40
N LYS A 325 -5.40 -17.44 -5.54
CA LYS A 325 -5.37 -18.65 -6.37
C LYS A 325 -6.31 -19.71 -5.80
N SER A 326 -6.27 -19.95 -4.49
CA SER A 326 -7.19 -20.87 -3.80
C SER A 326 -8.65 -20.43 -3.92
N LEU A 327 -8.92 -19.14 -3.77
CA LEU A 327 -10.26 -18.57 -3.95
C LEU A 327 -10.77 -18.75 -5.39
N MET A 328 -9.91 -18.52 -6.39
CA MET A 328 -10.27 -18.73 -7.79
C MET A 328 -10.64 -20.19 -8.07
N ALA A 329 -9.87 -21.14 -7.55
CA ALA A 329 -10.19 -22.56 -7.66
C ALA A 329 -11.55 -22.90 -7.03
N TRP A 330 -11.85 -22.34 -5.86
CA TRP A 330 -13.14 -22.54 -5.20
C TRP A 330 -14.31 -21.95 -6.00
N ILE A 331 -14.17 -20.75 -6.58
CA ILE A 331 -15.23 -20.17 -7.42
C ILE A 331 -15.43 -20.99 -8.69
N LEU A 332 -14.36 -21.46 -9.32
CA LEU A 332 -14.46 -22.26 -10.55
C LEU A 332 -15.05 -23.65 -10.32
N GLY A 333 -14.90 -24.21 -9.11
CA GLY A 333 -15.52 -25.47 -8.71
C GLY A 333 -17.03 -25.39 -8.45
N ARG A 334 -17.68 -24.25 -8.72
CA ARG A 334 -19.11 -24.02 -8.50
C ARG A 334 -19.78 -23.45 -9.74
N ASP A 335 -21.05 -23.78 -9.93
CA ASP A 335 -21.86 -23.37 -11.09
C ASP A 335 -22.42 -21.94 -10.96
N TRP A 336 -21.51 -20.98 -10.83
CA TRP A 336 -21.86 -19.56 -10.89
C TRP A 336 -21.97 -19.10 -12.34
N GLY A 337 -22.94 -18.23 -12.66
CA GLY A 337 -22.91 -17.46 -13.91
C GLY A 337 -21.72 -16.49 -13.97
N ARG A 338 -21.25 -16.11 -15.16
CA ARG A 338 -20.03 -15.27 -15.34
C ARG A 338 -20.04 -13.98 -14.52
N LEU A 339 -21.18 -13.28 -14.46
CA LEU A 339 -21.33 -12.03 -13.71
C LEU A 339 -21.27 -12.26 -12.19
N LYS A 340 -21.93 -13.33 -11.71
CA LYS A 340 -21.90 -13.72 -10.28
C LYS A 340 -20.49 -14.13 -9.85
N ARG A 341 -19.75 -14.90 -10.67
CA ARG A 341 -18.34 -15.29 -10.37
C ARG A 341 -17.48 -14.08 -10.03
N ARG A 342 -17.55 -13.05 -10.88
CA ARG A 342 -16.76 -11.83 -10.71
C ARG A 342 -17.14 -11.09 -9.43
N LYS A 343 -18.44 -10.96 -9.17
CA LYS A 343 -18.97 -10.23 -8.01
C LYS A 343 -18.62 -10.93 -6.70
N VAL A 344 -18.85 -12.24 -6.61
CA VAL A 344 -18.47 -13.07 -5.46
C VAL A 344 -16.98 -12.89 -5.15
N TYR A 345 -16.14 -12.94 -6.19
CA TYR A 345 -14.72 -12.76 -6.03
C TYR A 345 -14.35 -11.36 -5.51
N GLU A 346 -14.89 -10.31 -6.14
CA GLU A 346 -14.64 -8.91 -5.77
C GLU A 346 -15.06 -8.63 -4.32
N ASP A 347 -16.27 -9.03 -3.92
CA ASP A 347 -16.78 -8.79 -2.57
C ASP A 347 -16.03 -9.60 -1.51
N THR A 348 -15.64 -10.83 -1.83
CA THR A 348 -14.81 -11.64 -0.91
C THR A 348 -13.48 -10.95 -0.65
N LEU A 349 -12.80 -10.48 -1.69
CA LEU A 349 -11.52 -9.79 -1.53
C LEU A 349 -11.65 -8.44 -0.83
N GLU A 350 -12.70 -7.67 -1.13
CA GLU A 350 -12.96 -6.40 -0.45
C GLU A 350 -13.19 -6.63 1.04
N GLY A 351 -13.98 -7.64 1.41
CA GLY A 351 -14.19 -8.04 2.81
C GLY A 351 -12.90 -8.51 3.49
N VAL A 352 -12.07 -9.29 2.79
CA VAL A 352 -10.73 -9.72 3.29
C VAL A 352 -9.84 -8.50 3.55
N TYR A 353 -9.79 -7.56 2.60
CA TYR A 353 -9.02 -6.33 2.75
C TYR A 353 -9.51 -5.51 3.94
N LEU A 354 -10.81 -5.27 4.07
CA LEU A 354 -11.39 -4.45 5.14
C LEU A 354 -11.10 -5.04 6.52
N LEU A 355 -11.17 -6.37 6.67
CA LEU A 355 -10.89 -7.04 7.95
C LEU A 355 -9.41 -7.04 8.32
N LEU A 356 -8.51 -7.26 7.35
CA LEU A 356 -7.09 -7.40 7.60
C LEU A 356 -6.32 -6.08 7.46
N ARG A 357 -6.97 -4.97 7.08
CA ARG A 357 -6.30 -3.71 6.73
C ARG A 357 -5.36 -3.21 7.83
N ARG A 358 -5.80 -3.23 9.08
CA ARG A 358 -4.98 -2.79 10.23
C ARG A 358 -3.84 -3.78 10.50
N GLU A 359 -4.15 -5.07 10.57
CA GLU A 359 -3.17 -6.14 10.77
C GLU A 359 -2.04 -6.09 9.71
N MET A 360 -2.40 -5.92 8.43
CA MET A 360 -1.48 -5.78 7.30
C MET A 360 -0.60 -4.52 7.36
N GLN A 361 -1.05 -3.46 8.03
CA GLN A 361 -0.24 -2.25 8.20
C GLN A 361 0.85 -2.43 9.26
N GLU A 362 0.67 -3.35 10.19
CA GLU A 362 1.58 -3.54 11.31
C GLU A 362 2.51 -4.73 11.13
N THR A 363 1.98 -5.86 10.66
CA THR A 363 2.68 -7.14 10.64
C THR A 363 2.55 -7.85 9.29
N LEU A 364 3.40 -8.86 9.08
CA LEU A 364 3.27 -9.83 7.99
C LEU A 364 1.96 -10.61 8.15
N ILE A 365 1.21 -10.78 7.06
CA ILE A 365 0.06 -11.69 7.02
C ILE A 365 0.40 -12.95 6.22
N GLU A 366 0.28 -14.10 6.87
CA GLU A 366 0.49 -15.42 6.27
C GLU A 366 -0.68 -15.86 5.37
N HIS A 367 -0.42 -16.84 4.52
CA HIS A 367 -1.42 -17.38 3.60
C HIS A 367 -2.63 -17.94 4.36
N GLU A 368 -2.37 -18.66 5.45
CA GLU A 368 -3.36 -19.33 6.30
C GLU A 368 -4.31 -18.30 6.91
N ARG A 369 -3.76 -17.18 7.39
CA ARG A 369 -4.55 -16.06 7.94
C ARG A 369 -5.43 -15.44 6.86
N PHE A 370 -4.88 -15.15 5.68
CA PHE A 370 -5.68 -14.69 4.54
C PHE A 370 -6.80 -15.68 4.18
N TRP A 371 -6.51 -16.98 4.18
CA TRP A 371 -7.45 -18.01 3.77
C TRP A 371 -8.57 -18.23 4.80
N GLN A 372 -8.26 -18.17 6.09
CA GLN A 372 -9.26 -18.21 7.16
C GLN A 372 -10.25 -17.05 7.02
N VAL A 373 -9.76 -15.83 6.82
CA VAL A 373 -10.61 -14.66 6.63
C VAL A 373 -11.40 -14.78 5.32
N ALA A 374 -10.77 -15.25 4.24
CA ALA A 374 -11.45 -15.49 2.97
C ALA A 374 -12.62 -16.47 3.12
N LYS A 375 -12.46 -17.59 3.85
CA LYS A 375 -13.56 -18.53 4.12
C LYS A 375 -14.75 -17.87 4.82
N VAL A 376 -14.50 -17.06 5.84
CA VAL A 376 -15.57 -16.31 6.53
C VAL A 376 -16.27 -15.35 5.56
N GLN A 377 -15.50 -14.65 4.73
CA GLN A 377 -16.03 -13.72 3.74
C GLN A 377 -16.82 -14.43 2.65
N MET A 378 -16.37 -15.60 2.20
CA MET A 378 -17.09 -16.43 1.24
C MET A 378 -18.48 -16.82 1.78
N THR A 379 -18.59 -17.20 3.06
CA THR A 379 -19.88 -17.47 3.69
C THR A 379 -20.76 -16.22 3.69
N ARG A 380 -20.23 -15.06 4.11
CA ARG A 380 -20.99 -13.79 4.12
C ARG A 380 -21.49 -13.41 2.74
N VAL A 381 -20.64 -13.52 1.72
CA VAL A 381 -20.96 -13.22 0.33
C VAL A 381 -22.04 -14.16 -0.21
N CYS A 382 -22.00 -15.46 0.12
CA CYS A 382 -23.07 -16.39 -0.22
C CYS A 382 -24.40 -16.00 0.45
N THR A 383 -24.41 -15.64 1.73
CA THR A 383 -25.63 -15.19 2.41
C THR A 383 -26.20 -13.90 1.81
N LEU A 384 -25.33 -12.97 1.39
CA LEU A 384 -25.75 -11.77 0.66
C LEU A 384 -26.33 -12.09 -0.72
N GLU A 385 -25.74 -13.07 -1.42
CA GLU A 385 -26.24 -13.54 -2.71
C GLU A 385 -27.63 -14.13 -2.59
N GLU A 386 -27.83 -15.02 -1.61
CA GLU A 386 -29.12 -15.63 -1.28
C GLU A 386 -30.16 -14.55 -0.91
N THR A 387 -29.75 -13.58 -0.10
CA THR A 387 -30.58 -12.43 0.30
C THR A 387 -30.97 -11.54 -0.89
N ALA A 388 -30.05 -11.32 -1.82
CA ALA A 388 -30.31 -10.57 -3.04
C ALA A 388 -31.17 -11.39 -4.04
N ALA A 389 -31.11 -12.72 -4.00
CA ALA A 389 -31.73 -13.69 -4.91
C ALA A 389 -31.23 -13.65 -6.37
N ASN A 390 -30.93 -12.47 -6.91
CA ASN A 390 -30.42 -12.30 -8.27
C ASN A 390 -29.37 -11.17 -8.36
N TYR A 391 -28.67 -11.12 -9.50
CA TYR A 391 -27.56 -10.19 -9.72
C TYR A 391 -28.00 -8.72 -9.79
N VAL A 392 -29.21 -8.43 -10.28
CA VAL A 392 -29.74 -7.05 -10.38
C VAL A 392 -29.96 -6.47 -8.99
N ASN A 393 -30.61 -7.23 -8.12
CA ASN A 393 -30.82 -6.87 -6.72
C ASN A 393 -29.49 -6.69 -5.99
N TRP A 394 -28.53 -7.59 -6.23
CA TRP A 394 -27.21 -7.51 -5.62
C TRP A 394 -26.49 -6.22 -6.03
N LYS A 395 -26.58 -5.83 -7.30
CA LYS A 395 -26.05 -4.55 -7.77
C LYS A 395 -26.74 -3.35 -7.13
N MET A 396 -28.02 -3.45 -6.81
CA MET A 396 -28.77 -2.37 -6.16
C MET A 396 -28.35 -2.14 -4.71
N ILE A 397 -28.05 -3.21 -3.96
CA ILE A 397 -27.68 -3.13 -2.54
C ILE A 397 -26.18 -2.82 -2.31
N GLU A 398 -25.34 -2.99 -3.32
CA GLU A 398 -23.87 -2.81 -3.26
C GLU A 398 -23.45 -1.43 -2.73
N SER A 399 -24.23 -0.38 -2.99
CA SER A 399 -23.95 0.99 -2.54
C SER A 399 -24.48 1.30 -1.14
N LEU A 400 -25.23 0.38 -0.51
CA LEU A 400 -25.80 0.62 0.81
C LEU A 400 -24.71 0.55 1.90
N PRO A 401 -24.73 1.45 2.90
CA PRO A 401 -23.81 1.37 4.04
C PRO A 401 -23.90 0.01 4.76
N TYR A 402 -25.13 -0.50 4.93
CA TYR A 402 -25.41 -1.78 5.57
C TYR A 402 -24.77 -2.98 4.86
N TYR A 403 -24.59 -2.90 3.54
CA TYR A 403 -23.90 -3.94 2.77
C TYR A 403 -22.44 -4.07 3.20
N LYS A 404 -21.73 -2.93 3.28
CA LYS A 404 -20.34 -2.90 3.74
C LYS A 404 -20.24 -3.28 5.21
N LEU A 405 -21.13 -2.76 6.06
CA LEU A 405 -21.17 -3.11 7.48
C LEU A 405 -21.37 -4.60 7.69
N TYR A 406 -22.24 -5.26 6.91
CA TYR A 406 -22.39 -6.70 6.95
C TYR A 406 -21.12 -7.44 6.49
N LEU A 407 -20.47 -6.99 5.40
CA LEU A 407 -19.22 -7.61 4.95
C LEU A 407 -18.13 -7.56 6.04
N VAL A 408 -18.03 -6.50 6.82
CA VAL A 408 -17.02 -6.42 7.89
C VAL A 408 -17.47 -7.11 9.19
N SER A 409 -18.71 -6.90 9.65
CA SER A 409 -19.19 -7.44 10.93
C SER A 409 -19.68 -8.88 10.85
N GLY A 410 -20.34 -9.26 9.76
CA GLY A 410 -21.18 -10.45 9.67
C GLY A 410 -22.44 -10.40 10.55
N ASN A 411 -22.81 -9.24 11.11
CA ASN A 411 -23.97 -9.11 11.98
C ASN A 411 -25.28 -9.13 11.17
N SER A 412 -26.20 -10.03 11.53
CA SER A 412 -27.47 -10.23 10.85
C SER A 412 -28.36 -8.98 10.84
N VAL A 413 -28.22 -8.06 11.80
CA VAL A 413 -28.98 -6.80 11.82
C VAL A 413 -28.78 -6.00 10.53
N TYR A 414 -27.55 -5.93 10.02
CA TYR A 414 -27.27 -5.23 8.76
C TYR A 414 -27.84 -5.97 7.56
N LEU A 415 -27.91 -7.31 7.62
CA LEU A 415 -28.57 -8.12 6.61
C LEU A 415 -30.08 -7.87 6.60
N ASP A 416 -30.70 -7.72 7.77
CA ASP A 416 -32.12 -7.39 7.91
C ASP A 416 -32.43 -6.02 7.31
N HIS A 417 -31.54 -5.03 7.46
CA HIS A 417 -31.68 -3.74 6.79
C HIS A 417 -31.60 -3.86 5.26
N VAL A 418 -30.68 -4.68 4.74
CA VAL A 418 -30.57 -4.97 3.30
C VAL A 418 -31.83 -5.67 2.78
N GLN A 419 -32.33 -6.67 3.50
CA GLN A 419 -33.58 -7.36 3.17
C GLN A 419 -34.78 -6.40 3.20
N GLY A 420 -34.88 -5.56 4.24
CA GLY A 420 -35.90 -4.54 4.37
C GLY A 420 -35.89 -3.57 3.20
N PHE A 421 -34.72 -3.13 2.76
CA PHE A 421 -34.56 -2.27 1.60
C PHE A 421 -35.14 -2.91 0.33
N LEU A 422 -34.77 -4.17 0.04
CA LEU A 422 -35.27 -4.91 -1.12
C LEU A 422 -36.78 -5.14 -1.05
N ARG A 423 -37.31 -5.50 0.13
CA ARG A 423 -38.75 -5.69 0.36
C ARG A 423 -39.52 -4.39 0.12
N ARG A 424 -39.04 -3.26 0.64
CA ARG A 424 -39.66 -1.94 0.46
C ARG A 424 -39.64 -1.47 -0.99
N LYS A 425 -38.54 -1.72 -1.72
CA LYS A 425 -38.48 -1.44 -3.17
C LYS A 425 -39.51 -2.27 -3.93
N LYS A 426 -39.71 -3.54 -3.55
CA LYS A 426 -40.75 -4.40 -4.13
C LYS A 426 -42.15 -3.87 -3.82
N LEU A 427 -42.39 -3.34 -2.62
CA LEU A 427 -43.68 -2.74 -2.25
C LEU A 427 -44.04 -1.52 -3.12
N ILE A 428 -43.07 -0.62 -3.39
CA ILE A 428 -43.30 0.52 -4.29
C ILE A 428 -43.68 0.03 -5.69
N ARG A 429 -42.91 -0.92 -6.25
CA ARG A 429 -43.24 -1.51 -7.56
C ARG A 429 -44.61 -2.16 -7.54
N ASN A 430 -44.92 -3.00 -6.56
CA ASN A 430 -46.20 -3.68 -6.51
C ASN A 430 -47.37 -2.68 -6.46
N TRP A 431 -47.22 -1.59 -5.70
CA TRP A 431 -48.24 -0.54 -5.61
C TRP A 431 -48.49 0.15 -6.95
N ILE A 432 -47.44 0.61 -7.65
CA ILE A 432 -47.63 1.33 -8.92
C ILE A 432 -48.19 0.42 -10.03
N TYR A 433 -47.97 -0.90 -9.93
CA TYR A 433 -48.49 -1.89 -10.86
C TYR A 433 -49.91 -2.40 -10.55
N LEU A 434 -50.55 -1.95 -9.46
CA LEU A 434 -51.97 -2.23 -9.24
C LEU A 434 -52.83 -1.68 -10.39
N GLU A 435 -53.92 -2.37 -10.72
CA GLU A 435 -54.81 -1.96 -11.81
C GLU A 435 -55.40 -0.57 -11.59
N GLU A 436 -55.75 -0.24 -10.34
CA GLU A 436 -56.25 1.06 -9.90
C GLU A 436 -55.27 2.21 -10.20
N ASN A 437 -53.97 1.92 -10.30
CA ASN A 437 -52.92 2.91 -10.58
C ASN A 437 -52.44 2.87 -12.04
N SER A 438 -53.12 2.12 -12.91
CA SER A 438 -52.76 2.03 -14.35
C SER A 438 -52.80 3.39 -15.06
N TRP A 439 -53.79 4.23 -14.74
CA TRP A 439 -53.91 5.58 -15.28
C TRP A 439 -52.69 6.45 -14.92
N ALA A 440 -52.23 6.39 -13.66
CA ALA A 440 -51.07 7.17 -13.21
C ALA A 440 -49.80 6.76 -13.96
N ARG A 441 -49.62 5.46 -14.21
CA ARG A 441 -48.48 4.95 -15.00
C ARG A 441 -48.43 5.50 -16.41
N GLN A 442 -49.57 5.66 -17.07
CA GLN A 442 -49.64 6.16 -18.45
C GLN A 442 -49.37 7.65 -18.56
N LEU A 443 -49.58 8.41 -17.48
CA LEU A 443 -49.52 9.86 -17.46
C LEU A 443 -48.23 10.41 -16.83
N LEU A 444 -47.49 9.58 -16.08
CA LEU A 444 -46.24 9.99 -15.46
C LEU A 444 -45.15 10.29 -16.51
N PRO A 445 -44.37 11.36 -16.33
CA PRO A 445 -43.15 11.57 -17.08
C PRO A 445 -42.21 10.36 -16.95
N GLU A 446 -41.58 9.97 -18.06
CA GLU A 446 -40.67 8.82 -18.12
C GLU A 446 -39.60 8.85 -17.02
N SER A 447 -39.01 10.02 -16.79
CA SER A 447 -37.98 10.23 -15.75
C SER A 447 -38.44 9.92 -14.32
N LEU A 448 -39.72 10.11 -14.01
CA LEU A 448 -40.30 9.78 -12.70
C LEU A 448 -40.74 8.31 -12.66
N TYR A 449 -41.30 7.81 -13.75
CA TYR A 449 -41.72 6.42 -13.86
C TYR A 449 -40.55 5.45 -13.72
N THR A 450 -39.42 5.70 -14.39
CA THR A 450 -38.20 4.87 -14.29
C THR A 450 -37.70 4.78 -12.85
N LEU A 451 -37.83 5.83 -12.03
CA LEU A 451 -37.43 5.75 -10.60
C LEU A 451 -38.26 4.74 -9.80
N LEU A 452 -39.53 4.58 -10.13
CA LEU A 452 -40.47 3.66 -9.46
C LEU A 452 -40.24 2.21 -9.89
N GLU A 453 -39.54 1.97 -11.00
CA GLU A 453 -39.13 0.64 -11.41
C GLU A 453 -38.18 0.01 -10.38
N PHE A 454 -38.24 -1.31 -10.28
CA PHE A 454 -37.61 -2.04 -9.19
C PHE A 454 -36.10 -2.15 -9.32
N ASP A 455 -35.59 -2.21 -10.55
CA ASP A 455 -34.18 -2.33 -10.89
C ASP A 455 -33.42 -1.00 -10.96
N THR A 456 -34.15 0.12 -10.83
CA THR A 456 -33.55 1.46 -10.87
C THR A 456 -32.83 1.80 -9.58
N LYS A 457 -31.52 2.06 -9.70
CA LYS A 457 -30.67 2.55 -8.62
C LYS A 457 -30.91 4.04 -8.37
N ILE A 458 -30.97 4.41 -7.10
CA ILE A 458 -30.94 5.82 -6.68
C ILE A 458 -29.47 6.23 -6.53
N SER A 459 -28.97 7.10 -7.39
CA SER A 459 -27.62 7.67 -7.23
C SER A 459 -27.65 8.79 -6.18
N GLN A 460 -26.58 8.98 -5.42
CA GLN A 460 -26.50 10.09 -4.46
C GLN A 460 -26.64 11.45 -5.14
N GLU A 461 -26.09 11.61 -6.35
CA GLU A 461 -26.22 12.82 -7.16
C GLU A 461 -27.69 13.15 -7.48
N SER A 462 -28.55 12.13 -7.64
CA SER A 462 -29.99 12.31 -7.88
C SER A 462 -30.81 12.77 -6.68
N LEU A 463 -30.19 12.89 -5.49
CA LEU A 463 -30.86 13.36 -4.27
C LEU A 463 -30.82 14.88 -4.11
N HIS A 464 -30.03 15.59 -4.92
CA HIS A 464 -29.81 17.03 -4.80
C HIS A 464 -30.60 17.83 -5.84
N GLY A 465 -31.03 19.03 -5.44
CA GLY A 465 -31.80 19.96 -6.28
C GLY A 465 -33.32 19.95 -6.00
N ASP A 466 -34.02 20.88 -6.65
CA ASP A 466 -35.44 21.14 -6.39
C ASP A 466 -36.38 20.60 -7.47
N CYS A 467 -35.85 19.85 -8.44
CA CYS A 467 -36.68 19.21 -9.46
C CYS A 467 -37.53 18.07 -8.86
N LEU A 468 -38.67 17.77 -9.52
CA LEU A 468 -39.57 16.70 -9.11
C LEU A 468 -38.86 15.34 -9.00
N THR A 469 -37.91 15.06 -9.90
CA THR A 469 -37.09 13.84 -9.89
C THR A 469 -36.22 13.72 -8.63
N ALA A 470 -35.63 14.82 -8.17
CA ALA A 470 -34.81 14.85 -6.95
C ALA A 470 -35.66 14.76 -5.68
N GLN A 471 -36.81 15.44 -5.66
CA GLN A 471 -37.79 15.33 -4.58
C GLN A 471 -38.32 13.89 -4.43
N LEU A 472 -38.74 13.26 -5.53
CA LEU A 472 -39.20 11.87 -5.52
C LEU A 472 -38.09 10.90 -5.12
N SER A 473 -36.87 11.10 -5.64
CA SER A 473 -35.69 10.30 -5.26
C SER A 473 -35.39 10.39 -3.76
N ARG A 474 -35.52 11.58 -3.15
CA ARG A 474 -35.34 11.76 -1.69
C ARG A 474 -36.41 11.02 -0.88
N LEU A 475 -37.69 11.18 -1.23
CA LEU A 475 -38.79 10.47 -0.55
C LEU A 475 -38.62 8.95 -0.66
N MET A 476 -38.29 8.47 -1.85
CA MET A 476 -38.02 7.06 -2.09
C MET A 476 -36.82 6.59 -1.26
N TRP A 477 -35.71 7.33 -1.26
CA TRP A 477 -34.52 6.99 -0.49
C TRP A 477 -34.81 6.94 1.02
N LEU A 478 -35.56 7.91 1.55
CA LEU A 478 -35.96 7.95 2.97
C LEU A 478 -36.83 6.76 3.34
N TYR A 479 -37.85 6.44 2.55
CA TYR A 479 -38.69 5.26 2.79
C TYR A 479 -37.88 3.96 2.70
N LEU A 480 -37.05 3.80 1.66
CA LEU A 480 -36.28 2.58 1.45
C LEU A 480 -35.28 2.32 2.59
N ASN A 481 -34.71 3.35 3.22
CA ASN A 481 -33.78 3.21 4.33
C ASN A 481 -34.45 3.13 5.71
N SER A 482 -35.47 3.95 5.96
CA SER A 482 -36.13 4.05 7.28
C SER A 482 -37.30 3.08 7.47
N GLY A 483 -38.03 2.76 6.39
CA GLY A 483 -39.28 2.02 6.44
C GLY A 483 -40.47 2.76 7.07
N GLN A 484 -40.37 4.06 7.30
CA GLN A 484 -41.48 4.84 7.86
C GLN A 484 -42.60 5.04 6.84
N GLU A 485 -43.82 4.70 7.22
CA GLU A 485 -45.00 4.74 6.34
C GLU A 485 -45.30 6.17 5.84
N LEU A 486 -45.00 7.20 6.64
CA LEU A 486 -45.14 8.61 6.26
C LEU A 486 -44.47 8.90 4.91
N TYR A 487 -43.24 8.41 4.70
CA TYR A 487 -42.51 8.63 3.45
C TYR A 487 -43.09 7.84 2.29
N LEU A 488 -43.65 6.65 2.54
CA LEU A 488 -44.37 5.90 1.50
C LEU A 488 -45.62 6.66 1.06
N GLN A 489 -46.40 7.17 2.01
CA GLN A 489 -47.62 7.93 1.70
C GLN A 489 -47.30 9.25 1.00
N ALA A 490 -46.24 9.96 1.42
CA ALA A 490 -45.75 11.14 0.73
C ALA A 490 -45.28 10.83 -0.71
N LEU A 491 -44.57 9.71 -0.92
CA LEU A 491 -44.18 9.24 -2.24
C LEU A 491 -45.40 8.97 -3.12
N LYS A 492 -46.38 8.22 -2.61
CA LYS A 492 -47.62 7.91 -3.34
C LYS A 492 -48.38 9.19 -3.71
N GLY A 493 -48.55 10.10 -2.75
CA GLY A 493 -49.23 11.38 -2.97
C GLY A 493 -48.54 12.23 -4.04
N MET A 494 -47.21 12.33 -3.99
CA MET A 494 -46.44 13.06 -5.00
C MET A 494 -46.60 12.46 -6.40
N VAL A 495 -46.50 11.13 -6.52
CA VAL A 495 -46.67 10.43 -7.81
C VAL A 495 -48.07 10.66 -8.39
N LEU A 496 -49.10 10.55 -7.56
CA LEU A 496 -50.50 10.75 -7.99
C LEU A 496 -50.75 12.22 -8.37
N GLN A 497 -50.24 13.18 -7.59
CA GLN A 497 -50.35 14.61 -7.91
C GLN A 497 -49.70 14.93 -9.25
N CYS A 498 -48.48 14.45 -9.50
CA CYS A 498 -47.81 14.66 -10.78
C CYS A 498 -48.60 14.07 -11.95
N ALA A 499 -49.17 12.87 -11.80
CA ALA A 499 -50.01 12.27 -12.84
C ALA A 499 -51.29 13.09 -13.10
N GLN A 500 -51.91 13.63 -12.04
CA GLN A 500 -53.09 14.49 -12.14
C GLN A 500 -52.76 15.83 -12.82
N ASP A 501 -51.63 16.45 -12.49
CA ASP A 501 -51.18 17.70 -13.12
C ASP A 501 -50.93 17.49 -14.62
N CYS A 502 -50.31 16.37 -15.01
CA CYS A 502 -50.13 15.98 -16.41
C CYS A 502 -51.46 15.75 -17.12
N LEU A 503 -52.43 15.08 -16.49
CA LEU A 503 -53.77 14.90 -17.03
C LEU A 503 -54.49 16.25 -17.22
N GLY A 504 -54.41 17.14 -16.23
CA GLY A 504 -54.97 18.49 -16.31
C GLY A 504 -54.36 19.29 -17.47
N HIS A 505 -53.05 19.21 -17.64
CA HIS A 505 -52.36 19.87 -18.74
C HIS A 505 -52.81 19.34 -20.12
N LEU A 506 -52.92 18.02 -20.28
CA LEU A 506 -53.43 17.39 -21.51
C LEU A 506 -54.87 17.80 -21.82
N ASN A 507 -55.74 17.84 -20.80
CA ASN A 507 -57.12 18.29 -20.95
C ASN A 507 -57.20 19.77 -21.35
N THR A 508 -56.34 20.64 -20.79
CA THR A 508 -56.27 22.05 -21.21
C THR A 508 -55.74 22.23 -22.63
N LEU A 509 -54.79 21.39 -23.07
CA LEU A 509 -54.28 21.41 -24.45
C LEU A 509 -55.33 20.91 -25.45
N GLN A 510 -56.12 19.90 -25.09
CA GLN A 510 -57.26 19.44 -25.90
C GLN A 510 -58.39 20.48 -25.96
N ALA A 511 -58.69 21.18 -24.86
CA ALA A 511 -59.69 22.25 -24.86
C ALA A 511 -59.28 23.48 -25.69
N CYS A 512 -57.98 23.73 -25.86
CA CYS A 512 -57.45 24.76 -26.76
C CYS A 512 -57.37 24.33 -28.24
N GLN A 513 -57.64 23.06 -28.56
CA GLN A 513 -57.76 22.53 -29.92
C GLN A 513 -59.24 22.31 -30.29
N VAL A 514 -59.93 23.35 -30.79
CA VAL A 514 -61.29 23.25 -31.37
C VAL A 514 -61.30 24.02 -32.70
N PRO A 515 -62.05 23.53 -33.72
CA PRO A 515 -61.52 22.88 -34.91
C PRO A 515 -60.95 23.84 -35.99
N VAL A 516 -60.06 23.32 -36.84
CA VAL A 516 -59.82 23.94 -38.16
C VAL A 516 -61.08 23.72 -38.99
N ALA A 517 -61.79 24.82 -39.30
CA ALA A 517 -62.87 24.86 -40.28
C ALA A 517 -62.32 24.78 -41.71
#